data_AF-A0A519UD31-F1
#
_entry.id   AF-A0A519UD31-F1
#
_cell.length_a   1.000
_cell.length_b   1.000
_cell.length_c   1.000
_cell.angle_alpha   90.00
_cell.angle_beta   90.00
_cell.angle_gamma   90.00
#
_symmetry.space_group_name_H-M   'P 1'
#
loop_
_entity.id
_entity.type
_entity.pdbx_description
1 polymer ?
#
loop_
_entity_poly.entity_id
_entity_poly.type
_entity_poly.pdbx_seq_one_letter_code
_entity_poly.pdbx_strand_id
1 'polypeptide(L)'
;MKGYRRGLVLEVVSLLAFVLGVVGGLSLLSAAVPVVRSYVGELFGLLPLVSFLLVLVSIMWGVHLLGGLVKQAVHLTPLGVLDHLLGGAAGTLKWLIGLSLLLHGTALAGIQLLAPGLTAGSVVLPWVQKATPLALQLVGYVLPFAQGLLARLKAAM
;
A
#
# COMPACT_ATOMS: atom_id res chain seq x y z
N MET A 1 -24.26 16.61 16.34
CA MET A 1 -23.71 15.45 15.60
C MET A 1 -23.58 15.81 14.11
N LYS A 2 -22.38 16.06 13.60
CA LYS A 2 -22.10 16.42 12.18
C LYS A 2 -21.06 15.47 11.54
N GLY A 3 -20.96 14.23 12.02
CA GLY A 3 -19.91 13.28 11.62
C GLY A 3 -20.19 12.47 10.36
N TYR A 4 -21.45 12.37 9.92
CA TYR A 4 -21.87 11.33 8.97
C TYR A 4 -21.71 11.70 7.50
N ARG A 5 -21.79 12.99 7.13
CA ARG A 5 -21.72 13.44 5.72
C ARG A 5 -20.31 13.57 5.16
N ARG A 6 -19.31 13.10 5.90
CA ARG A 6 -17.88 13.29 5.58
C ARG A 6 -17.20 11.98 5.14
N GLY A 7 -17.93 10.86 5.11
CA GLY A 7 -17.43 9.50 4.89
C GLY A 7 -16.96 9.22 3.47
N LEU A 8 -17.87 9.19 2.48
CA LEU A 8 -17.56 8.73 1.12
C LEU A 8 -16.37 9.41 0.47
N VAL A 9 -16.30 10.74 0.51
CA VAL A 9 -15.19 11.45 -0.15
C VAL A 9 -13.86 11.16 0.53
N LEU A 10 -13.81 11.06 1.87
CA LEU A 10 -12.59 10.61 2.53
C LEU A 10 -12.25 9.17 2.18
N GLU A 11 -13.27 8.33 2.02
CA GLU A 11 -13.05 6.95 1.69
C GLU A 11 -12.45 6.80 0.28
N VAL A 12 -13.02 7.47 -0.71
CA VAL A 12 -12.50 7.51 -2.08
C VAL A 12 -11.10 8.12 -2.13
N VAL A 13 -10.88 9.24 -1.44
CA VAL A 13 -9.55 9.86 -1.32
C VAL A 13 -8.56 8.89 -0.69
N SER A 14 -8.93 8.17 0.37
CA SER A 14 -8.05 7.23 1.05
C SER A 14 -7.78 5.97 0.22
N LEU A 15 -8.74 5.54 -0.59
CA LEU A 15 -8.58 4.43 -1.52
C LEU A 15 -7.63 4.83 -2.66
N LEU A 16 -7.82 6.02 -3.23
CA LEU A 16 -6.88 6.59 -4.21
C LEU A 16 -5.49 6.77 -3.62
N ALA A 17 -5.39 7.33 -2.41
CA ALA A 17 -4.14 7.49 -1.68
C ALA A 17 -3.41 6.16 -1.50
N PHE A 18 -4.15 5.10 -1.16
CA PHE A 18 -3.58 3.77 -1.00
C PHE A 18 -3.12 3.18 -2.33
N VAL A 19 -3.94 3.23 -3.38
CA VAL A 19 -3.58 2.71 -4.71
C VAL A 19 -2.35 3.44 -5.25
N LEU A 20 -2.36 4.78 -5.22
CA LEU A 20 -1.23 5.60 -5.66
C LEU A 20 0.00 5.38 -4.78
N GLY A 21 -0.19 5.20 -3.47
CA GLY A 21 0.90 4.92 -2.55
C GLY A 21 1.54 3.55 -2.79
N VAL A 22 0.75 2.50 -3.06
CA VAL A 22 1.28 1.16 -3.38
C VAL A 22 2.00 1.19 -4.72
N VAL A 23 1.38 1.76 -5.76
CA VAL A 23 1.98 1.86 -7.09
C VAL A 23 3.22 2.73 -7.09
N GLY A 24 3.12 3.93 -6.53
CA GLY A 24 4.22 4.89 -6.44
C GLY A 24 5.33 4.40 -5.51
N GLY A 25 4.99 3.80 -4.37
CA GLY A 25 5.95 3.24 -3.43
C GLY A 25 6.79 2.13 -4.06
N LEU A 26 6.17 1.20 -4.79
CA LEU A 26 6.89 0.14 -5.49
C LEU A 26 7.74 0.70 -6.63
N SER A 27 7.25 1.71 -7.34
CA SER A 27 7.93 2.30 -8.49
C SER A 27 9.15 3.14 -8.11
N LEU A 28 9.00 3.93 -7.04
CA LEU A 28 10.06 4.79 -6.50
C LEU A 28 11.04 4.02 -5.62
N LEU A 29 10.83 2.72 -5.39
CA LEU A 29 11.65 1.92 -4.50
C LEU A 29 13.13 1.97 -4.85
N SER A 30 13.45 1.87 -6.14
CA SER A 30 14.83 1.95 -6.65
C SER A 30 15.51 3.30 -6.36
N ALA A 31 14.74 4.39 -6.33
CA ALA A 31 15.22 5.72 -5.96
C ALA A 31 15.24 5.94 -4.45
N ALA A 32 14.28 5.35 -3.73
CA ALA A 32 14.10 5.54 -2.30
C ALA A 32 15.14 4.76 -1.47
N VAL A 33 15.47 3.53 -1.86
CA VAL A 33 16.46 2.70 -1.16
C VAL A 33 17.80 3.39 -0.93
N PRO A 34 18.48 3.96 -1.94
CA PRO A 34 19.76 4.63 -1.72
C PRO A 34 19.63 5.88 -0.83
N VAL A 35 18.52 6.62 -0.94
CA VAL A 35 18.25 7.79 -0.09
C VAL A 35 18.08 7.37 1.36
N VAL A 36 17.24 6.36 1.63
CA VAL A 36 17.03 5.87 3.01
C VAL A 36 18.32 5.29 3.57
N ARG A 37 19.10 4.58 2.74
CA ARG A 37 20.42 4.06 3.12
C ARG A 37 21.36 5.14 3.63
N SER A 38 21.38 6.32 3.00
CA SER A 38 22.30 7.39 3.42
C SER A 38 21.99 7.96 4.81
N TYR A 39 20.75 7.80 5.29
CA TYR A 39 20.36 8.27 6.63
C TYR A 39 20.43 7.19 7.70
N VAL A 40 20.09 5.94 7.36
CA VAL A 40 19.90 4.87 8.37
C VAL A 40 20.91 3.73 8.23
N GLY A 41 21.76 3.75 7.20
CA GLY A 41 22.75 2.71 6.95
C GLY A 41 22.14 1.42 6.39
N GLU A 42 22.88 0.31 6.52
CA GLU A 42 22.38 -1.02 6.16
C GLU A 42 21.45 -1.56 7.25
N LEU A 43 20.30 -2.08 6.82
CA LEU A 43 19.20 -2.44 7.71
C LEU A 43 18.84 -3.91 7.55
N PHE A 44 19.79 -4.83 7.74
CA PHE A 44 19.62 -6.29 7.74
C PHE A 44 18.61 -6.83 6.69
N GLY A 45 18.68 -6.36 5.43
CA GLY A 45 17.76 -6.76 4.36
C GLY A 45 16.36 -6.12 4.39
N LEU A 46 15.99 -5.39 5.44
CA LEU A 46 14.73 -4.64 5.58
C LEU A 46 14.75 -3.27 4.87
N LEU A 47 15.91 -2.83 4.39
CA LEU A 47 16.07 -1.51 3.78
C LEU A 47 15.07 -1.25 2.63
N PRO A 48 14.80 -2.20 1.70
CA PRO A 48 13.73 -2.03 0.71
C PRO A 48 12.34 -1.92 1.34
N LEU A 49 12.02 -2.73 2.34
CA LEU A 49 10.71 -2.68 3.01
C LEU A 49 10.49 -1.33 3.69
N VAL A 50 11.48 -0.83 4.43
CA VAL A 50 11.42 0.47 5.11
C VAL A 50 11.30 1.60 4.07
N SER A 51 12.06 1.53 2.99
CA SER A 51 12.01 2.52 1.91
C SER A 51 10.65 2.56 1.21
N PHE A 52 10.07 1.39 0.93
CA PHE A 52 8.73 1.26 0.39
C PHE A 52 7.70 1.90 1.32
N LEU A 53 7.75 1.55 2.62
CA LEU A 53 6.80 2.07 3.62
C LEU A 53 6.90 3.59 3.77
N LEU A 54 8.11 4.15 3.76
CA LEU A 54 8.31 5.59 3.82
C LEU A 54 7.66 6.30 2.63
N VAL A 55 7.92 5.84 1.40
CA VAL A 55 7.32 6.44 0.19
C VAL A 55 5.81 6.27 0.19
N LEU A 56 5.32 5.07 0.53
CA LEU A 56 3.88 4.76 0.65
C LEU A 56 3.19 5.78 1.57
N VAL A 57 3.73 5.98 2.78
CA VAL A 57 3.18 6.93 3.76
C VAL A 57 3.26 8.37 3.24
N SER A 58 4.37 8.79 2.64
CA SER A 58 4.51 10.13 2.07
C SER A 58 3.47 10.43 0.99
N ILE A 59 3.25 9.49 0.05
CA ILE A 59 2.23 9.65 -0.98
C ILE A 59 0.83 9.67 -0.36
N MET A 60 0.55 8.72 0.55
CA MET A 60 -0.76 8.65 1.20
C MET A 60 -1.09 9.93 1.96
N TRP A 61 -0.10 10.51 2.63
CA TRP A 61 -0.21 11.80 3.33
C TRP A 61 -0.48 12.94 2.35
N GLY A 62 0.29 13.03 1.26
CA GLY A 62 0.12 14.06 0.24
C GLY A 62 -1.29 14.04 -0.39
N VAL A 63 -1.78 12.84 -0.74
CA VAL A 63 -3.13 12.68 -1.30
C VAL A 63 -4.21 13.04 -0.27
N HIS A 64 -4.03 12.70 1.01
CA HIS A 64 -4.98 13.09 2.07
C HIS A 64 -5.08 14.60 2.24
N LEU A 65 -3.94 15.32 2.21
CA LEU A 65 -3.93 16.78 2.29
C LEU A 65 -4.72 17.40 1.14
N LEU A 66 -4.49 16.93 -0.09
CA LEU A 66 -5.20 17.39 -1.28
C LEU A 66 -6.70 17.06 -1.22
N GLY A 67 -7.05 15.84 -0.79
CA GLY A 67 -8.43 15.43 -0.64
C GLY A 67 -9.20 16.23 0.41
N GLY A 68 -8.52 16.74 1.45
CA GLY A 68 -9.08 17.67 2.42
C GLY A 68 -9.55 18.99 1.81
N LEU A 69 -8.80 19.51 0.82
CA LEU A 69 -9.14 20.74 0.09
C LEU A 69 -10.31 20.51 -0.86
N VAL A 70 -10.32 19.40 -1.60
CA VAL A 70 -11.44 19.00 -2.48
C VAL A 70 -12.74 18.90 -1.68
N LYS A 71 -12.65 18.42 -0.43
CA LYS A 71 -13.80 18.28 0.47
C LYS A 71 -14.45 19.60 0.87
N GLN A 72 -13.70 20.70 0.88
CA GLN A 72 -14.25 22.03 1.15
C GLN A 72 -15.02 22.59 -0.06
N ALA A 73 -14.67 22.14 -1.27
CA ALA A 73 -15.29 22.59 -2.52
C ALA A 73 -16.57 21.83 -2.90
N VAL A 74 -16.77 20.61 -2.39
CA VAL A 74 -17.89 19.74 -2.78
C VAL A 74 -19.00 19.74 -1.71
N HIS A 75 -20.24 20.06 -2.11
CA HIS A 75 -21.43 19.86 -1.28
C HIS A 75 -21.83 18.38 -1.30
N LEU A 76 -21.68 17.70 -0.15
CA LEU A 76 -21.89 16.25 -0.03
C LEU A 76 -23.35 15.86 0.21
N THR A 77 -23.86 14.98 -0.64
CA THR A 77 -25.13 14.26 -0.48
C THR A 77 -25.00 13.19 0.62
N PRO A 78 -26.03 13.00 1.48
CA PRO A 78 -25.98 12.01 2.55
C PRO A 78 -26.29 10.60 2.02
N LEU A 79 -25.27 9.81 1.67
CA LEU A 79 -25.39 8.40 1.24
C LEU A 79 -25.03 7.40 2.35
N GLY A 80 -25.32 7.81 3.59
CA GLY A 80 -25.00 7.14 4.84
C GLY A 80 -24.55 5.67 4.89
N VAL A 81 -25.40 4.74 4.48
CA VAL A 81 -25.13 3.30 4.67
C VAL A 81 -24.18 2.75 3.61
N LEU A 82 -24.26 3.27 2.38
CA LEU A 82 -23.40 2.85 1.28
C LEU A 82 -21.96 3.33 1.51
N ASP A 83 -21.78 4.52 2.11
CA ASP A 83 -20.48 5.05 2.55
C ASP A 83 -19.73 4.05 3.45
N HIS A 84 -20.45 3.46 4.42
CA HIS A 84 -19.83 2.58 5.42
C HIS A 84 -19.48 1.21 4.87
N LEU A 85 -20.31 0.64 4.00
CA LEU A 85 -20.03 -0.66 3.38
C LEU A 85 -18.86 -0.56 2.40
N LEU A 86 -18.85 0.48 1.56
CA LEU A 86 -17.74 0.72 0.64
C LEU A 86 -16.44 1.03 1.38
N GLY A 87 -16.51 1.77 2.49
CA GLY A 87 -15.34 2.03 3.33
C GLY A 87 -14.84 0.83 4.10
N GLY A 88 -15.75 -0.02 4.60
CA GLY A 88 -15.37 -1.29 5.20
C GLY A 88 -14.67 -2.22 4.19
N ALA A 89 -15.23 -2.34 2.98
CA ALA A 89 -14.64 -3.15 1.92
C ALA A 89 -13.28 -2.59 1.46
N ALA A 90 -13.19 -1.28 1.22
CA ALA A 90 -11.96 -0.61 0.85
C ALA A 90 -10.89 -0.75 1.95
N GLY A 91 -11.23 -0.50 3.22
CA GLY A 91 -10.33 -0.69 4.35
C GLY A 91 -9.81 -2.12 4.48
N THR A 92 -10.70 -3.10 4.31
CA THR A 92 -10.32 -4.53 4.32
C THR A 92 -9.33 -4.85 3.20
N LEU A 93 -9.56 -4.34 1.99
CA LEU A 93 -8.66 -4.55 0.86
C LEU A 93 -7.29 -3.89 1.08
N LYS A 94 -7.26 -2.66 1.62
CA LYS A 94 -6.01 -1.96 1.98
C LYS A 94 -5.18 -2.77 2.97
N TRP A 95 -5.82 -3.26 4.02
CA TRP A 95 -5.17 -4.10 5.03
C TRP A 95 -4.68 -5.41 4.44
N LEU A 96 -5.47 -6.08 3.60
CA LEU A 96 -5.06 -7.35 2.97
C LEU A 96 -3.80 -7.18 2.11
N ILE A 97 -3.76 -6.13 1.27
CA ILE A 97 -2.61 -5.83 0.41
C ILE A 97 -1.41 -5.36 1.24
N GLY A 98 -1.61 -4.49 2.22
CA GLY A 98 -0.55 -4.01 3.09
C GLY A 98 0.11 -5.14 3.88
N LEU A 99 -0.69 -6.03 4.47
CA LEU A 99 -0.19 -7.21 5.19
C LEU A 99 0.56 -8.16 4.25
N SER A 100 0.08 -8.30 3.01
CA SER A 100 0.71 -9.12 1.99
C SER A 100 2.11 -8.66 1.66
N LEU A 101 2.26 -7.38 1.33
CA LEU A 101 3.55 -6.79 1.02
C LEU A 101 4.49 -6.83 2.22
N LEU A 102 3.97 -6.62 3.44
CA LEU A 102 4.77 -6.68 4.66
C LEU A 102 5.32 -8.10 4.90
N LEU A 103 4.46 -9.12 4.89
CA LEU A 103 4.87 -10.51 5.11
C LEU A 103 5.84 -11.01 4.04
N HIS A 104 5.59 -10.65 2.77
CA HIS A 104 6.48 -11.02 1.68
C HIS A 104 7.82 -10.28 1.79
N GLY A 105 7.80 -8.99 2.13
CA GLY A 105 9.00 -8.18 2.31
C GLY A 105 9.92 -8.72 3.41
N THR A 106 9.36 -9.14 4.55
CA THR A 106 10.18 -9.72 5.63
C THR A 106 10.67 -11.12 5.31
N ALA A 107 9.85 -11.95 4.65
CA ALA A 107 10.26 -13.27 4.20
C ALA A 107 11.46 -13.19 3.23
N LEU A 108 11.42 -12.23 2.30
CA LEU A 108 12.55 -11.95 1.38
C LEU A 108 13.80 -11.45 2.12
N ALA A 109 13.64 -10.71 3.21
CA ALA A 109 14.76 -10.28 4.06
C ALA A 109 15.33 -11.41 4.94
N GLY A 110 14.82 -12.65 4.81
CA GLY A 110 15.24 -13.78 5.64
C GLY A 110 14.68 -13.76 7.07
N ILE A 111 13.78 -12.82 7.37
CA ILE A 111 13.14 -12.68 8.68
C ILE A 111 11.80 -13.40 8.66
N GLN A 112 11.75 -14.56 9.30
CA GLN A 112 10.50 -15.30 9.49
C GLN A 112 9.68 -14.65 10.62
N LEU A 113 8.85 -13.67 10.26
CA LEU A 113 7.92 -13.02 11.19
C LEU A 113 6.87 -13.99 11.78
N LEU A 114 6.56 -15.07 11.07
CA LEU A 114 5.55 -16.05 11.46
C LEU A 114 6.23 -17.38 11.76
N ALA A 115 5.94 -17.95 12.94
CA ALA A 115 6.36 -19.30 13.27
C ALA A 115 5.66 -20.32 12.34
N PRO A 116 6.33 -21.42 11.92
CA PRO A 116 5.77 -22.43 11.02
C PRO A 116 4.43 -23.04 11.49
N GLY A 117 4.20 -23.08 12.81
CA GLY A 117 2.94 -23.57 13.40
C GLY A 117 1.74 -22.64 13.14
N LEU A 118 1.96 -21.35 12.93
CA LEU A 118 0.89 -20.36 12.65
C LEU A 118 0.52 -20.32 11.16
N THR A 119 1.40 -20.79 10.27
CA THR A 119 1.15 -20.81 8.83
C THR A 119 0.25 -21.97 8.38
N ALA A 120 0.30 -23.12 9.08
CA ALA A 120 -0.42 -24.33 8.67
C ALA A 120 -1.95 -24.25 8.91
N GLY A 121 -2.42 -23.41 9.84
CA GLY A 121 -3.85 -23.27 10.18
C GLY A 121 -4.48 -21.93 9.77
N SER A 122 -3.74 -21.05 9.09
CA SER A 122 -4.22 -19.68 8.85
C SER A 122 -5.20 -19.61 7.69
N VAL A 123 -6.44 -19.24 7.98
CA VAL A 123 -7.50 -18.99 6.97
C VAL A 123 -7.22 -17.72 6.17
N VAL A 124 -6.52 -16.73 6.75
CA VAL A 124 -6.30 -15.40 6.17
C VAL A 124 -5.06 -15.36 5.27
N LEU A 125 -4.02 -16.13 5.60
CA LEU A 125 -2.74 -16.13 4.89
C LEU A 125 -2.85 -16.44 3.37
N PRO A 126 -3.69 -17.39 2.91
CA PRO A 126 -3.84 -17.67 1.48
C PRO A 126 -4.43 -16.47 0.70
N TRP A 127 -5.33 -15.71 1.30
CA TRP A 127 -5.92 -14.51 0.68
C TRP A 127 -4.89 -13.40 0.58
N VAL A 128 -4.10 -13.24 1.63
CA VAL A 128 -2.98 -12.29 1.67
C VAL A 128 -1.96 -12.63 0.57
N GLN A 129 -1.57 -13.89 0.39
CA GLN A 129 -0.63 -14.30 -0.66
C GLN A 129 -1.18 -14.12 -2.08
N LYS A 130 -2.49 -14.35 -2.29
CA LYS A 130 -3.15 -14.10 -3.59
C LYS A 130 -3.29 -12.61 -3.92
N ALA A 131 -3.29 -11.73 -2.91
CA ALA A 131 -3.34 -10.28 -3.13
C ALA A 131 -2.01 -9.71 -3.67
N THR A 132 -0.87 -10.38 -3.43
CA THR A 132 0.45 -9.94 -3.91
C THR A 132 0.52 -9.83 -5.44
N PRO A 133 0.19 -10.87 -6.24
CA PRO A 133 0.25 -10.78 -7.70
C PRO A 133 -0.74 -9.76 -8.25
N LEU A 134 -1.91 -9.57 -7.62
CA LEU A 134 -2.86 -8.52 -8.00
C LEU A 134 -2.26 -7.11 -7.82
N ALA A 135 -1.60 -6.86 -6.68
CA ALA A 135 -0.91 -5.59 -6.44
C ALA A 135 0.19 -5.36 -7.50
N LEU A 136 0.97 -6.39 -7.81
CA LEU A 136 2.03 -6.32 -8.84
C LEU A 136 1.47 -6.13 -10.26
N GLN A 137 0.34 -6.76 -10.60
CA GLN A 137 -0.33 -6.60 -11.90
C GLN A 137 -0.93 -5.21 -12.07
N LEU A 138 -1.57 -4.66 -11.03
CA LEU A 138 -2.08 -3.29 -11.04
C LEU A 138 -0.96 -2.28 -11.25
N VAL A 139 0.20 -2.50 -10.62
CA VAL A 139 1.42 -1.71 -10.88
C VAL A 139 1.84 -1.83 -12.36
N GLY A 140 1.89 -3.05 -12.90
CA GLY A 140 2.28 -3.29 -14.30
C GLY A 140 1.31 -2.74 -15.35
N TYR A 141 0.02 -2.60 -14.99
CA TYR A 141 -1.02 -2.04 -15.84
C TYR A 141 -1.04 -0.50 -15.79
N VAL A 142 -0.94 0.09 -14.60
CA VAL A 142 -0.96 1.55 -14.41
C VAL A 142 0.37 2.21 -14.83
N LEU A 143 1.48 1.46 -14.77
CA LEU A 143 2.79 1.91 -15.21
C LEU A 143 3.40 0.90 -16.19
N PRO A 144 3.24 1.09 -17.52
CA PRO A 144 3.97 0.29 -18.51
C PRO A 144 5.51 0.38 -18.33
N PHE A 145 6.01 1.47 -17.73
CA PHE A 145 7.40 1.63 -17.32
C PHE A 145 7.83 0.71 -16.15
N ALA A 146 6.91 0.29 -15.27
CA ALA A 146 7.24 -0.56 -14.12
C ALA A 146 7.64 -1.99 -14.54
N GLN A 147 7.20 -2.46 -15.71
CA GLN A 147 7.68 -3.71 -16.31
C GLN A 147 9.20 -3.66 -16.56
N GLY A 148 9.71 -2.51 -16.98
CA GLY A 148 11.14 -2.26 -17.13
C GLY A 148 11.90 -2.21 -15.80
N LEU A 149 11.26 -1.73 -14.73
CA LEU A 149 11.82 -1.74 -13.37
C LEU A 149 11.87 -3.16 -12.77
N LEU A 150 10.83 -3.96 -12.98
CA LEU A 150 10.79 -5.35 -12.51
C LEU A 150 11.86 -6.21 -13.21
N ALA A 151 12.06 -5.97 -14.51
CA ALA A 151 13.14 -6.60 -15.28
C ALA A 151 14.52 -6.19 -14.75
N ARG A 152 14.71 -4.92 -14.37
CA ARG A 152 15.97 -4.42 -13.78
C ARG A 152 16.21 -4.95 -12.37
N LEU A 153 15.18 -5.07 -11.54
CA LEU A 153 15.27 -5.64 -10.19
C LEU A 153 15.60 -7.14 -10.23
N LYS A 154 15.03 -7.88 -11.19
CA LYS A 154 15.40 -9.28 -11.44
C LYS A 154 16.81 -9.46 -12.00
N ALA A 155 17.33 -8.48 -12.74
CA ALA A 155 18.66 -8.53 -13.35
C ALA A 155 19.79 -8.02 -12.42
N ALA A 156 19.43 -7.25 -11.39
CA ALA A 156 20.35 -6.76 -10.37
C ALA A 156 20.45 -7.69 -9.13
N MET A 157 19.71 -8.80 -9.16
CA MET A 157 19.74 -9.91 -8.21
C MET A 157 20.42 -11.10 -8.86
#